data_AF-A0A3D1F5X7-F1
#
_entry.id   AF-A0A3D1F5X7-F1
#
_cell.length_a   1.000
_cell.length_b   1.000
_cell.length_c   1.000
_cell.angle_alpha   90.00
_cell.angle_beta   90.00
_cell.angle_gamma   90.00
#
_symmetry.space_group_name_H-M   'P 1'
#
loop_
_entity.id
_entity.type
_entity.pdbx_description
1 polymer ?
#
loop_
_entity_poly.entity_id
_entity_poly.type
_entity_poly.pdbx_seq_one_letter_code
_entity_poly.pdbx_strand_id
1 'polypeptide(L)'
;MPTLRLKLCLLGLLLLTVIQLACAQDAPMQQLGEQVHEQMLAHLALWYPRCVDEKFGGFHVTYAHDWKPLPDVTRGLVMQSRLTWAAAMACEQLPDKRERFLPIVRHGVAMLQDNYVDTEHGGMRWQIAMPGTDVSSLNIWQHQRKHAYAMSFALYA
;
A
#
# COMPACT_ATOMS: atom_id res chain seq x y z
N MET A 1 3.76 61.54 24.08
CA MET A 1 4.20 60.13 24.14
C MET A 1 3.11 59.03 24.23
N PRO A 2 1.81 59.28 24.52
CA PRO A 2 0.82 58.17 24.66
C PRO A 2 0.38 57.53 23.33
N THR A 3 0.47 58.26 22.23
CA THR A 3 0.06 57.80 20.88
C THR A 3 0.97 56.73 20.30
N LEU A 4 2.25 56.71 20.66
CA LEU A 4 3.22 55.70 20.20
C LEU A 4 2.98 54.34 20.85
N ARG A 5 2.69 54.32 22.16
CA ARG A 5 2.35 53.08 22.90
C ARG A 5 1.07 52.45 22.39
N LEU A 6 0.05 53.26 22.11
CA LEU A 6 -1.22 52.77 21.56
C LEU A 6 -1.03 52.16 20.15
N LYS A 7 -0.21 52.77 19.29
CA LYS A 7 0.10 52.24 17.96
C LYS A 7 0.86 50.91 18.02
N LEU A 8 1.82 50.77 18.93
CA LEU A 8 2.56 49.52 19.14
C LEU A 8 1.66 48.39 19.66
N CYS A 9 0.74 48.69 20.59
CA CYS A 9 -0.24 47.69 21.06
C CYS A 9 -1.19 47.24 19.95
N LEU A 10 -1.69 48.17 19.13
CA LEU A 10 -2.55 47.85 17.99
C LEU A 10 -1.82 47.02 16.93
N LEU A 11 -0.55 47.36 16.63
CA LEU A 11 0.28 46.58 15.70
C LEU A 11 0.55 45.16 16.23
N GLY A 12 0.80 45.02 17.53
CA GLY A 12 0.99 43.73 18.19
C GLY A 12 -0.27 42.86 18.19
N LEU A 13 -1.44 43.46 18.46
CA LEU A 13 -2.75 42.78 18.35
C LEU A 13 -3.03 42.34 16.91
N LEU A 14 -2.72 43.19 15.93
CA LEU A 14 -2.88 42.86 14.50
C LEU A 14 -1.94 41.72 14.08
N LEU A 15 -0.71 41.70 14.58
CA LEU A 15 0.23 40.61 14.33
C LEU A 15 -0.25 39.31 14.97
N LEU A 16 -0.76 39.37 16.21
CA LEU A 16 -1.30 38.20 16.91
C LEU A 16 -2.51 37.60 16.18
N THR A 17 -3.42 38.45 15.70
CA THR A 17 -4.60 37.98 14.95
C THR A 17 -4.21 37.38 13.59
N VAL A 18 -3.23 37.97 12.89
CA VAL A 18 -2.71 37.39 11.63
C VAL A 18 -2.08 36.01 11.86
N ILE A 19 -1.30 35.85 12.94
CA ILE A 19 -0.72 34.56 13.32
C ILE A 19 -1.84 33.55 13.65
N GLN A 20 -2.83 33.94 14.45
CA GLN A 20 -3.95 33.07 14.81
C GLN A 20 -4.77 32.64 13.58
N LEU A 21 -5.04 33.53 12.63
CA LEU A 21 -5.74 33.18 11.39
C LEU A 21 -4.92 32.20 10.53
N ALA A 22 -3.61 32.41 10.40
CA ALA A 22 -2.75 31.49 9.65
C ALA A 22 -2.73 30.08 10.27
N CYS A 23 -2.56 29.97 11.60
CA CYS A 23 -2.59 28.69 12.30
C CYS A 23 -3.96 28.00 12.22
N ALA A 24 -5.05 28.76 12.28
CA ALA A 24 -6.41 28.23 12.17
C ALA A 24 -6.71 27.66 10.78
N GLN A 25 -6.04 28.16 9.74
CA GLN A 25 -6.22 27.72 8.37
C GLN A 25 -5.48 26.39 8.08
N ASP A 26 -4.39 26.13 8.80
CA ASP A 26 -3.61 24.88 8.70
C ASP A 26 -4.16 23.74 9.57
N ALA A 27 -4.87 24.06 10.65
CA ALA A 27 -5.38 23.07 11.61
C ALA A 27 -6.27 21.97 10.98
N PRO A 28 -7.20 22.25 10.04
CA PRO A 28 -8.01 21.21 9.40
C PRO A 28 -7.18 20.23 8.55
N MET A 29 -6.15 20.73 7.86
CA MET A 29 -5.29 19.90 7.01
C MET A 29 -4.35 19.03 7.84
N GLN A 30 -3.86 19.54 8.97
CA GLN A 30 -3.07 18.76 9.92
C GLN A 30 -3.90 17.63 10.52
N GLN A 31 -5.11 17.93 10.99
CA GLN A 31 -6.02 16.91 11.54
C GLN A 31 -6.38 15.84 10.50
N LEU A 32 -6.63 16.22 9.25
CA LEU A 32 -6.87 15.26 8.17
C LEU A 32 -5.63 14.38 7.92
N GLY A 33 -4.42 14.97 7.95
CA GLY A 33 -3.17 14.24 7.80
C GLY A 33 -2.98 13.18 8.89
N GLU A 34 -3.26 13.53 10.14
CA GLU A 34 -3.24 12.59 11.27
C GLU A 34 -4.24 11.44 11.09
N GLN A 35 -5.49 11.76 10.71
CA GLN A 35 -6.52 10.74 10.46
C GLN A 35 -6.12 9.79 9.32
N VAL A 36 -5.58 10.30 8.21
CA VAL A 36 -5.10 9.48 7.09
C VAL A 36 -3.94 8.59 7.54
N HIS A 37 -3.01 9.12 8.36
CA HIS A 37 -1.90 8.35 8.90
C HIS A 37 -2.38 7.21 9.81
N GLU A 38 -3.31 7.48 10.72
CA GLU A 38 -3.91 6.47 11.59
C GLU A 38 -4.63 5.37 10.79
N GLN A 39 -5.42 5.75 9.78
CA GLN A 39 -6.11 4.78 8.92
C GLN A 39 -5.12 3.96 8.08
N MET A 40 -4.05 4.56 7.57
CA MET A 40 -2.98 3.84 6.88
C MET A 40 -2.35 2.79 7.80
N LEU A 41 -2.01 3.14 9.04
CA LEU A 41 -1.45 2.21 10.02
C LEU A 41 -2.42 1.08 10.35
N ALA A 42 -3.71 1.38 10.52
CA ALA A 42 -4.75 0.39 10.78
C ALA A 42 -4.89 -0.59 9.60
N HIS A 43 -4.89 -0.11 8.36
CA HIS A 43 -4.92 -0.97 7.17
C HIS A 43 -3.67 -1.84 7.04
N LEU A 44 -2.47 -1.31 7.29
CA LEU A 44 -1.24 -2.10 7.28
C LEU A 44 -1.27 -3.21 8.33
N ALA A 45 -1.76 -2.94 9.53
CA ALA A 45 -1.92 -3.93 10.59
C ALA A 45 -2.98 -4.99 10.25
N LEU A 46 -4.00 -4.63 9.46
CA LEU A 46 -5.03 -5.54 8.99
C LEU A 46 -4.51 -6.46 7.87
N TRP A 47 -3.76 -5.94 6.90
CA TRP A 47 -3.25 -6.79 5.82
C TRP A 47 -2.05 -7.63 6.28
N TYR A 48 -1.11 -7.09 7.05
CA TYR A 48 0.13 -7.77 7.40
C TYR A 48 0.20 -8.18 8.88
N PRO A 49 0.42 -9.48 9.19
CA PRO A 49 0.83 -10.57 8.29
C PRO A 49 -0.33 -11.41 7.71
N ARG A 50 -1.59 -11.02 7.93
CA ARG A 50 -2.78 -11.84 7.58
C ARG A 50 -2.80 -12.33 6.13
N CYS A 51 -2.35 -11.52 5.18
CA CYS A 51 -2.31 -11.87 3.76
C CYS A 51 -1.08 -12.65 3.35
N VAL A 52 -0.05 -12.77 4.18
CA VAL A 52 1.19 -13.48 3.83
C VAL A 52 0.90 -14.99 3.80
N ASP A 53 1.07 -15.60 2.63
CA ASP A 53 0.85 -17.03 2.45
C ASP A 53 2.20 -17.77 2.51
N GLU A 54 2.55 -18.26 3.69
CA GLU A 54 3.77 -19.04 3.89
C GLU A 54 3.70 -20.44 3.25
N LYS A 55 2.51 -20.95 2.94
CA LYS A 55 2.32 -22.30 2.38
C LYS A 55 2.61 -22.33 0.89
N PHE A 56 2.09 -21.36 0.15
CA PHE A 56 2.20 -21.32 -1.32
C PHE A 56 2.98 -20.12 -1.86
N GLY A 57 3.45 -19.23 -0.99
CA GLY A 57 4.17 -18.02 -1.36
C GLY A 57 3.24 -16.89 -1.79
N GLY A 58 3.75 -15.66 -1.71
CA GLY A 58 3.01 -14.46 -2.04
C GLY A 58 1.90 -14.15 -1.05
N PHE A 59 0.78 -13.66 -1.58
CA PHE A 59 -0.28 -13.09 -0.78
C PHE A 59 -1.67 -13.64 -1.10
N HIS A 60 -2.39 -13.99 -0.05
CA HIS A 60 -3.81 -14.31 -0.13
C HIS A 60 -4.66 -13.04 0.01
N VAL A 61 -5.62 -12.84 -0.88
CA VAL A 61 -6.42 -11.60 -0.95
C VAL A 61 -7.93 -11.83 -1.00
N THR A 62 -8.38 -13.09 -0.96
CA THR A 62 -9.77 -13.45 -1.13
C THR A 62 -10.41 -13.67 0.23
N TYR A 63 -10.99 -12.62 0.80
CA TYR A 63 -11.65 -12.66 2.10
C TYR A 63 -13.15 -12.39 1.97
N ALA A 64 -13.94 -13.01 2.83
CA ALA A 64 -15.31 -12.59 3.08
C ALA A 64 -15.34 -11.23 3.81
N HIS A 65 -16.52 -10.60 3.89
CA HIS A 65 -16.69 -9.30 4.56
C HIS A 65 -16.21 -9.29 6.03
N ASP A 66 -16.30 -10.44 6.70
CA ASP A 66 -15.87 -10.64 8.09
C ASP A 66 -14.37 -11.06 8.21
N TRP A 67 -13.59 -10.94 7.14
CA TRP A 67 -12.19 -11.35 7.05
C TRP A 67 -11.93 -12.86 7.15
N LYS A 68 -12.97 -13.70 7.04
CA LYS A 68 -12.76 -15.14 6.87
C LYS A 68 -12.11 -15.42 5.50
N PRO A 69 -10.99 -16.17 5.43
CA PRO A 69 -10.38 -16.51 4.15
C PRO A 69 -11.33 -17.39 3.33
N LEU A 70 -11.43 -17.08 2.04
CA LEU A 70 -12.17 -17.85 1.05
C LEU A 70 -11.17 -18.49 0.08
N PRO A 71 -11.47 -19.65 -0.53
CA PRO A 71 -10.55 -20.28 -1.47
C PRO A 71 -10.21 -19.36 -2.65
N ASP A 72 -8.93 -19.31 -3.04
CA ASP A 72 -8.47 -18.74 -4.31
C ASP A 72 -8.09 -19.84 -5.30
N VAL A 73 -8.59 -19.75 -6.54
CA VAL A 73 -8.20 -20.65 -7.65
C VAL A 73 -7.05 -20.06 -8.46
N THR A 74 -6.87 -18.74 -8.43
CA THR A 74 -5.80 -18.03 -9.13
C THR A 74 -5.30 -16.86 -8.29
N ARG A 75 -4.06 -16.42 -8.58
CA ARG A 75 -3.47 -15.20 -8.02
C ARG A 75 -3.04 -14.26 -9.12
N GLY A 76 -3.60 -13.05 -9.12
CA GLY A 76 -3.27 -12.02 -10.09
C GLY A 76 -1.98 -11.27 -9.78
N LEU A 77 -1.14 -11.04 -10.80
CA LEU A 77 0.13 -10.32 -10.71
C LEU A 77 -0.04 -8.95 -10.05
N VAL A 78 -1.08 -8.21 -10.45
CA VAL A 78 -1.36 -6.86 -9.93
C VAL A 78 -1.47 -6.85 -8.40
N MET A 79 -2.21 -7.78 -7.82
CA MET A 79 -2.40 -7.80 -6.36
C MET A 79 -1.14 -8.24 -5.63
N GLN A 80 -0.40 -9.22 -6.17
CA GLN A 80 0.89 -9.60 -5.60
C GLN A 80 1.85 -8.42 -5.59
N SER A 81 1.97 -7.72 -6.72
CA SER A 81 2.83 -6.55 -6.84
C SER A 81 2.43 -5.40 -5.91
N ARG A 82 1.13 -5.09 -5.81
CA ARG A 82 0.65 -4.01 -4.91
C ARG A 82 0.95 -4.29 -3.45
N LEU A 83 0.84 -5.54 -3.02
CA LEU A 83 1.15 -5.91 -1.64
C LEU A 83 2.67 -5.90 -1.39
N THR A 84 3.47 -6.43 -2.31
CA THR A 84 4.95 -6.27 -2.24
C THR A 84 5.35 -4.80 -2.10
N TRP A 85 4.83 -3.94 -2.98
CA TRP A 85 5.11 -2.51 -2.97
C TRP A 85 4.64 -1.83 -1.68
N ALA A 86 3.43 -2.12 -1.21
CA ALA A 86 2.91 -1.53 0.02
C ALA A 86 3.76 -1.88 1.25
N ALA A 87 4.26 -3.13 1.31
CA ALA A 87 5.22 -3.53 2.35
C ALA A 87 6.57 -2.81 2.21
N ALA A 88 7.04 -2.58 0.98
CA ALA A 88 8.27 -1.84 0.73
C ALA A 88 8.12 -0.37 1.16
N MET A 89 7.00 0.26 0.83
CA MET A 89 6.69 1.61 1.31
C MET A 89 6.58 1.68 2.82
N ALA A 90 6.02 0.66 3.48
CA ALA A 90 6.01 0.61 4.94
C ALA A 90 7.45 0.57 5.51
N CYS A 91 8.40 -0.11 4.86
CA CYS A 91 9.80 -0.11 5.27
C CYS A 91 10.47 1.26 5.15
N GLU A 92 10.08 2.06 4.16
CA GLU A 92 10.64 3.39 3.90
C GLU A 92 9.98 4.49 4.75
N GLN A 93 8.65 4.44 4.90
CA GLN A 93 7.87 5.46 5.61
C GLN A 93 7.78 5.22 7.12
N LEU A 94 8.00 3.99 7.58
CA LEU A 94 7.93 3.61 9.00
C LEU A 94 9.24 2.91 9.41
N PRO A 95 10.34 3.65 9.61
CA PRO A 95 11.66 3.06 9.91
C PRO A 95 11.65 2.16 11.16
N ASP A 96 10.83 2.49 12.16
CA ASP A 96 10.62 1.70 13.38
C ASP A 96 9.97 0.32 13.11
N LYS A 97 9.32 0.15 11.95
CA LYS A 97 8.66 -1.09 11.54
C LYS A 97 9.41 -1.83 10.43
N ARG A 98 10.56 -1.30 9.98
CA ARG A 98 11.32 -1.87 8.86
C ARG A 98 11.65 -3.35 9.07
N GLU A 99 12.07 -3.75 10.27
CA GLU A 99 12.40 -5.14 10.57
C GLU A 99 11.21 -6.09 10.43
N ARG A 100 9.99 -5.62 10.72
CA ARG A 100 8.75 -6.38 10.54
C ARG A 100 8.36 -6.52 9.07
N PHE A 101 8.54 -5.48 8.26
CA PHE A 101 8.07 -5.45 6.87
C PHE A 101 9.11 -5.97 5.87
N LEU A 102 10.41 -5.87 6.14
CA LEU A 102 11.44 -6.29 5.20
C LEU A 102 11.35 -7.78 4.80
N PRO A 103 11.06 -8.73 5.71
CA PRO A 103 10.82 -10.12 5.33
C PRO A 103 9.62 -10.29 4.38
N ILE A 104 8.56 -9.50 4.58
CA ILE A 104 7.35 -9.50 3.75
C ILE A 104 7.66 -8.99 2.35
N VAL A 105 8.48 -7.94 2.23
CA VAL A 105 8.97 -7.46 0.93
C VAL A 105 9.72 -8.57 0.19
N ARG A 106 10.67 -9.23 0.87
CA ARG A 106 11.44 -10.34 0.28
C ARG A 106 10.53 -11.48 -0.17
N HIS A 107 9.53 -11.82 0.64
CA HIS A 107 8.54 -12.85 0.32
C HIS A 107 7.75 -12.50 -0.94
N GLY A 108 7.29 -11.24 -1.05
CA GLY A 108 6.58 -10.75 -2.23
C GLY A 108 7.45 -10.69 -3.49
N VAL A 109 8.69 -10.22 -3.37
CA VAL A 109 9.65 -10.17 -4.50
C VAL A 109 9.96 -11.57 -5.02
N ALA A 110 10.20 -12.54 -4.11
CA ALA A 110 10.44 -13.93 -4.50
C ALA A 110 9.26 -14.49 -5.30
N MET A 111 8.01 -14.29 -4.83
CA MET A 111 6.83 -14.70 -5.57
C MET A 111 6.77 -14.11 -6.99
N LEU A 112 7.06 -12.81 -7.14
CA LEU A 112 7.05 -12.15 -8.45
C LEU A 112 8.12 -12.72 -9.39
N GLN A 113 9.33 -12.98 -8.88
CA GLN A 113 10.45 -13.48 -9.66
C GLN A 113 10.28 -14.95 -10.04
N ASP A 114 9.89 -15.78 -9.08
CA ASP A 114 9.94 -17.24 -9.22
C ASP A 114 8.69 -17.80 -9.90
N ASN A 115 7.52 -17.16 -9.74
CA ASN A 115 6.25 -17.71 -10.20
C ASN A 115 5.64 -16.95 -11.38
N TYR A 116 5.86 -15.64 -11.47
CA TYR A 116 5.18 -14.82 -12.48
C TYR A 116 6.01 -14.62 -13.75
N VAL A 117 7.33 -14.70 -13.69
CA VAL A 117 8.18 -14.58 -14.88
C VAL A 117 7.93 -15.74 -15.83
N ASP A 118 7.61 -15.40 -17.07
CA ASP A 118 7.54 -16.37 -18.16
C ASP A 118 8.94 -16.51 -18.77
N THR A 119 9.63 -17.59 -18.42
CA THR A 119 11.00 -17.87 -18.91
C THR A 119 11.05 -18.35 -20.36
N GLU A 120 9.92 -18.80 -20.93
CA GLU A 120 9.86 -19.30 -22.30
C GLU A 120 9.69 -18.15 -23.31
N HIS A 121 8.80 -17.22 -22.99
CA HIS A 121 8.43 -16.13 -23.91
C HIS A 121 8.75 -14.72 -23.37
N GLY A 122 9.34 -14.62 -22.19
CA GLY A 122 9.61 -13.35 -21.52
C GLY A 122 8.36 -12.65 -20.98
N GLY A 123 8.59 -11.60 -20.19
CA GLY A 123 7.52 -10.86 -19.50
C GLY A 123 6.94 -11.62 -18.32
N MET A 124 5.78 -11.19 -17.83
CA MET A 124 5.14 -11.79 -16.66
C MET A 124 3.69 -12.16 -16.92
N ARG A 125 3.28 -13.30 -16.38
CA ARG A 125 1.92 -13.84 -16.50
C ARG A 125 0.91 -12.93 -15.79
N TRP A 126 -0.28 -12.72 -16.36
CA TRP A 126 -1.34 -11.94 -15.71
C TRP A 126 -1.75 -12.52 -14.36
N GLN A 127 -1.81 -13.85 -14.26
CA GLN A 127 -2.10 -14.58 -13.04
C GLN A 127 -1.48 -15.98 -13.08
N ILE A 128 -1.36 -16.61 -11.91
CA ILE A 128 -0.97 -18.01 -11.78
C ILE A 128 -2.13 -18.81 -11.18
N ALA A 129 -2.21 -20.09 -11.51
CA ALA A 129 -3.16 -21.01 -10.89
C ALA A 129 -2.63 -21.47 -9.53
N MET A 130 -3.53 -21.65 -8.56
CA MET A 130 -3.16 -22.19 -7.25
C MET A 130 -2.95 -23.70 -7.34
N PRO A 131 -2.06 -24.30 -6.52
CA PRO A 131 -1.86 -25.75 -6.50
C PRO A 131 -3.17 -26.51 -6.32
N GLY A 132 -3.40 -27.50 -7.18
CA GLY A 132 -4.66 -28.28 -7.22
C GLY A 132 -5.77 -27.66 -8.08
N THR A 133 -5.53 -26.52 -8.74
CA THR A 133 -6.50 -25.93 -9.66
C THR A 133 -6.46 -26.64 -11.02
N ASP A 134 -7.64 -27.06 -11.52
CA ASP A 134 -7.79 -27.55 -12.88
C ASP A 134 -7.69 -26.39 -13.88
N VAL A 135 -6.52 -26.24 -14.50
CA VAL A 135 -6.25 -25.17 -15.47
C VAL A 135 -7.10 -25.23 -16.75
N SER A 136 -7.77 -26.35 -17.04
CA SER A 136 -8.68 -26.45 -18.19
C SER A 136 -10.01 -25.74 -17.96
N SER A 137 -10.41 -25.60 -16.68
CA SER A 137 -11.62 -24.87 -16.25
C SER A 137 -11.44 -23.34 -16.26
N LEU A 138 -10.19 -22.90 -16.43
CA LEU A 138 -9.79 -21.51 -16.30
C LEU A 138 -9.91 -20.75 -17.63
N ASN A 139 -10.30 -19.47 -17.57
CA ASN A 139 -10.43 -18.64 -18.77
C ASN A 139 -9.05 -18.47 -19.45
N ILE A 140 -8.88 -19.05 -20.64
CA ILE A 140 -7.60 -19.08 -21.37
C ILE A 140 -7.02 -17.68 -21.60
N TRP A 141 -7.88 -16.69 -21.86
CA TRP A 141 -7.48 -15.32 -22.14
C TRP A 141 -6.92 -14.62 -20.91
N GLN A 142 -7.32 -15.04 -19.71
CA GLN A 142 -6.75 -14.48 -18.48
C GLN A 142 -5.49 -15.22 -18.04
N HIS A 143 -5.36 -16.51 -18.36
CA HIS A 143 -4.26 -17.34 -17.88
C HIS A 143 -3.00 -17.25 -18.73
N GLN A 144 -3.13 -17.00 -20.04
CA GLN A 144 -1.98 -16.90 -20.94
C GLN A 144 -1.62 -15.47 -21.34
N ARG A 145 -2.42 -14.48 -20.93
CA ARG A 145 -2.19 -13.09 -21.32
C ARG A 145 -1.06 -12.48 -20.49
N LYS A 146 -0.27 -11.65 -21.17
CA LYS A 146 0.63 -10.67 -20.57
C LYS A 146 0.06 -9.28 -20.84
N HIS A 147 -0.08 -8.48 -19.79
CA HIS A 147 -0.68 -7.16 -19.90
C HIS A 147 0.31 -6.11 -19.39
N ALA A 148 0.56 -5.08 -20.21
CA ALA A 148 1.46 -3.98 -19.84
C ALA A 148 1.10 -3.37 -18.48
N TYR A 149 -0.20 -3.18 -18.19
CA TYR A 149 -0.72 -2.77 -16.89
C TYR A 149 -0.25 -3.63 -15.71
N ALA A 150 -0.31 -4.96 -15.83
CA ALA A 150 0.11 -5.84 -14.75
C ALA A 150 1.63 -5.85 -14.59
N MET A 151 2.35 -5.85 -15.71
CA MET A 151 3.81 -5.76 -15.70
C MET A 151 4.32 -4.42 -15.17
N SER A 152 3.60 -3.31 -15.39
CA SER A 152 3.98 -2.02 -14.81
C SER A 152 3.85 -2.01 -13.28
N PHE A 153 2.86 -2.71 -12.71
CA PHE A 153 2.79 -2.91 -11.27
C PHE A 153 3.95 -3.75 -10.75
N ALA A 154 4.34 -4.79 -11.48
CA ALA A 154 5.48 -5.62 -11.10
C ALA A 154 6.82 -4.89 -11.17
N LEU A 155 7.00 -3.98 -12.14
CA LEU A 155 8.18 -3.10 -12.19
C LEU A 155 8.17 -2.03 -11.09
N TYR A 156 6.99 -1.62 -10.65
CA TYR A 156 6.83 -0.61 -9.59
C TYR A 156 7.09 -1.18 -8.19
N ALA A 157 6.85 -2.48 -8.02
CA ALA A 157 7.01 -3.21 -6.77
C ALA A 157 8.46 -3.61 -6.48
#